data_AF-A0A2H3I706-F1
#
_entry.id   AF-A0A2H3I706-F1
#
_cell.length_a   1.000
_cell.length_b   1.000
_cell.length_c   1.000
_cell.angle_alpha   90.00
_cell.angle_beta   90.00
_cell.angle_gamma   90.00
#
_symmetry.space_group_name_H-M   'P 1'
#
loop_
_entity.id
_entity.type
_entity.pdbx_description
1 polymer ?
#
loop_
_entity_poly.entity_id
_entity_poly.type
_entity_poly.pdbx_seq_one_letter_code
_entity_poly.pdbx_strand_id
1 'polypeptide(L)'
;MSKFEILQYNTHKSKDEVMATFLRDPEVLQASVIAIQEPWKNEYDDTTHQPSRLTHQLLYVRAIDGEVYDLYIHNIYNEPKLPTFDLLNRELLRIGRSWTIGHLILGDMNVHHPAWGGPGTKIDSEGTYLLEIMDRHKLELTTEEGIITWERG
;
A
#
# COMPACT_ATOMS: atom_id res chain seq x y z
N MET A 1 -21.76 7.50 -12.10
CA MET A 1 -20.29 7.25 -12.12
C MET A 1 -20.05 5.93 -11.42
N SER A 2 -19.23 5.03 -11.99
CA SER A 2 -18.77 3.85 -11.25
C SER A 2 -17.87 4.29 -10.11
N LYS A 3 -17.97 3.62 -8.96
CA LYS A 3 -17.12 3.87 -7.79
C LYS A 3 -15.68 3.47 -8.14
N PHE A 4 -14.72 4.34 -7.85
CA PHE A 4 -13.30 3.97 -7.87
C PHE A 4 -12.96 3.36 -6.50
N GLU A 5 -12.50 2.12 -6.48
CA GLU A 5 -12.27 1.36 -5.26
C GLU A 5 -10.87 0.75 -5.24
N ILE A 6 -10.22 0.85 -4.09
CA ILE A 6 -8.89 0.31 -3.85
C ILE A 6 -8.98 -0.66 -2.68
N LEU A 7 -8.46 -1.88 -2.89
CA LEU A 7 -8.26 -2.86 -1.82
C LEU A 7 -6.79 -2.94 -1.48
N GLN A 8 -6.47 -2.96 -0.18
CA GLN A 8 -5.13 -3.17 0.35
C GLN A 8 -5.11 -4.49 1.14
N TYR A 9 -4.14 -5.37 0.87
CA TYR A 9 -4.03 -6.63 1.61
C TYR A 9 -2.62 -7.22 1.65
N ASN A 10 -2.12 -7.56 2.84
CA ASN A 10 -0.89 -8.35 3.00
C ASN A 10 -1.21 -9.84 2.89
N THR A 11 -0.58 -10.53 1.94
CA THR A 11 -0.84 -11.95 1.66
C THR A 11 0.13 -12.91 2.35
N HIS A 12 1.08 -12.39 3.14
CA HIS A 12 2.02 -13.16 3.95
C HIS A 12 2.78 -14.25 3.18
N LYS A 13 3.09 -14.00 1.90
CA LYS A 13 3.75 -14.94 0.98
C LYS A 13 2.98 -16.26 0.79
N SER A 14 1.74 -16.34 1.26
CA SER A 14 0.92 -17.54 1.21
C SER A 14 0.18 -17.61 -0.11
N LYS A 15 0.61 -18.56 -0.97
CA LYS A 15 0.01 -18.77 -2.28
C LYS A 15 -1.41 -19.29 -2.16
N ASP A 16 -1.57 -20.49 -1.64
CA ASP A 16 -2.81 -21.26 -1.82
C ASP A 16 -3.88 -20.89 -0.79
N GLU A 17 -3.49 -20.57 0.44
CA GLU A 17 -4.46 -20.27 1.50
C GLU A 17 -4.95 -18.82 1.43
N VAL A 18 -4.04 -17.87 1.19
CA VAL A 18 -4.34 -16.44 1.27
C VAL A 18 -4.48 -15.82 -0.13
N MET A 19 -3.39 -15.74 -0.90
CA MET A 19 -3.33 -14.95 -2.13
C MET A 19 -4.27 -15.48 -3.22
N ALA A 20 -4.28 -16.80 -3.45
CA ALA A 20 -5.10 -17.42 -4.48
C ALA A 20 -6.59 -17.38 -4.12
N THR A 21 -6.94 -17.59 -2.85
CA THR A 21 -8.31 -17.46 -2.36
C THR A 21 -8.81 -16.03 -2.55
N PHE A 22 -8.03 -15.04 -2.09
CA PHE A 22 -8.36 -13.63 -2.21
C PHE A 22 -8.52 -13.17 -3.67
N LEU A 23 -7.58 -13.52 -4.55
CA LEU A 23 -7.61 -13.09 -5.96
C LEU A 23 -8.60 -13.85 -6.85
N ARG A 24 -9.27 -14.88 -6.33
CA ARG A 24 -10.36 -15.59 -7.02
C ARG A 24 -11.75 -15.11 -6.58
N ASP A 25 -11.84 -14.32 -5.52
CA ASP A 25 -13.10 -13.80 -5.03
C ASP A 25 -13.69 -12.78 -6.03
N PRO A 26 -14.90 -13.02 -6.58
CA PRO A 26 -15.53 -12.10 -7.52
C PRO A 26 -15.81 -10.71 -6.95
N GLU A 27 -15.97 -10.55 -5.63
CA GLU A 27 -16.16 -9.25 -5.00
C GLU A 27 -14.85 -8.46 -4.98
N VAL A 28 -13.73 -9.12 -4.65
CA VAL A 28 -12.39 -8.53 -4.71
C VAL A 28 -12.06 -8.04 -6.12
N LEU A 29 -12.45 -8.81 -7.13
CA LEU A 29 -12.23 -8.47 -8.55
C LEU A 29 -13.13 -7.34 -9.08
N GLN A 30 -14.04 -6.79 -8.28
CA GLN A 30 -14.78 -5.56 -8.62
C GLN A 30 -13.97 -4.30 -8.34
N ALA A 31 -12.94 -4.38 -7.49
CA ALA A 31 -12.09 -3.24 -7.17
C ALA A 31 -11.34 -2.72 -8.40
N SER A 32 -11.05 -1.42 -8.43
CA SER A 32 -10.28 -0.78 -9.51
C SER A 32 -8.78 -1.02 -9.35
N VAL A 33 -8.28 -1.08 -8.11
CA VAL A 33 -6.88 -1.37 -7.79
C VAL A 33 -6.84 -2.33 -6.61
N ILE A 34 -5.98 -3.35 -6.70
CA ILE A 34 -5.70 -4.29 -5.61
C ILE A 34 -4.20 -4.18 -5.28
N ALA A 35 -3.89 -3.63 -4.12
CA ALA A 35 -2.53 -3.43 -3.64
C ALA A 35 -2.14 -4.51 -2.65
N ILE A 36 -1.25 -5.41 -3.11
CA ILE A 36 -0.80 -6.57 -2.35
C ILE A 36 0.56 -6.31 -1.71
N GLN A 37 0.69 -6.60 -0.41
CA GLN A 37 1.96 -6.70 0.30
C GLN A 37 2.35 -8.17 0.49
N GLU A 38 3.66 -8.41 0.58
CA GLU A 38 4.26 -9.74 0.64
C GLU A 38 3.61 -10.77 -0.30
N PRO A 39 3.48 -10.49 -1.62
CA PRO A 39 2.93 -11.47 -2.55
C PRO A 39 3.76 -12.76 -2.54
N TRP A 40 3.12 -13.90 -2.74
CA TRP A 40 3.86 -15.13 -3.04
C TRP A 40 4.70 -14.92 -4.31
N LYS A 41 5.99 -15.25 -4.24
CA LYS A 41 6.91 -15.14 -5.38
C LYS A 41 7.01 -16.49 -6.08
N ASN A 42 6.92 -16.47 -7.40
CA ASN A 42 7.16 -17.66 -8.19
C ASN A 42 8.64 -18.07 -8.08
N GLU A 43 8.89 -19.35 -7.85
CA GLU A 43 10.24 -19.90 -7.71
C GLU A 43 10.95 -20.06 -9.06
N TYR A 44 10.20 -20.03 -10.16
CA TYR A 44 10.71 -20.34 -11.50
C TYR A 44 10.93 -19.11 -12.39
N ASP A 45 10.32 -17.97 -12.06
CA ASP A 45 10.38 -16.74 -12.86
C ASP A 45 10.09 -15.50 -11.99
N ASP A 46 10.48 -14.30 -12.43
CA ASP A 46 10.31 -13.04 -11.70
C ASP A 46 8.87 -12.52 -11.79
N THR A 47 7.94 -13.30 -11.26
CA THR A 47 6.51 -13.01 -11.28
C THR A 47 5.81 -13.50 -10.00
N THR A 48 4.54 -13.15 -9.87
CA THR A 48 3.67 -13.56 -8.75
C THR A 48 2.44 -14.31 -9.25
N HIS A 49 1.61 -14.82 -8.33
CA HIS A 49 0.37 -15.47 -8.69
C HIS A 49 -0.64 -14.46 -9.25
N GLN A 50 -1.01 -14.62 -10.52
CA GLN A 50 -1.98 -13.77 -11.20
C GLN A 50 -3.07 -14.63 -11.85
N PRO A 51 -4.05 -15.11 -11.08
CA PRO A 51 -5.12 -15.98 -11.60
C PRO A 51 -6.08 -15.23 -12.53
N SER A 52 -6.20 -13.91 -12.35
CA SER A 52 -7.23 -13.07 -12.97
C SER A 52 -6.70 -12.22 -14.13
N ARG A 53 -5.84 -12.81 -14.98
CA ARG A 53 -5.22 -12.13 -16.14
C ARG A 53 -6.21 -11.48 -17.12
N LEU A 54 -7.46 -11.95 -17.12
CA LEU A 54 -8.52 -11.42 -17.99
C LEU A 54 -9.10 -10.08 -17.49
N THR A 55 -9.04 -9.81 -16.19
CA THR A 55 -9.64 -8.61 -15.57
C THR A 55 -8.60 -7.68 -14.98
N HIS A 56 -7.46 -8.21 -14.53
CA HIS A 56 -6.40 -7.44 -13.89
C HIS A 56 -5.03 -7.78 -14.48
N GLN A 57 -4.21 -6.74 -14.67
CA GLN A 57 -2.82 -6.88 -15.07
C GLN A 57 -1.89 -6.50 -13.91
N LEU A 58 -0.70 -7.12 -13.85
CA LEU A 58 0.36 -6.62 -12.97
C LEU A 58 0.77 -5.24 -13.45
N LEU A 59 0.53 -4.23 -12.63
CA LEU A 59 0.81 -2.86 -12.98
C LEU A 59 2.21 -2.47 -12.51
N TYR A 60 3.10 -2.27 -13.47
CA TYR A 60 4.39 -1.61 -13.26
C TYR A 60 4.21 -0.17 -13.72
N VAL A 61 4.09 0.78 -12.77
CA VAL A 61 3.84 2.19 -13.11
C VAL A 61 5.01 2.72 -13.96
N ARG A 62 4.74 3.10 -15.20
CA ARG A 62 5.62 3.95 -16.02
C ARG A 62 4.88 5.26 -16.24
N ALA A 63 5.50 6.38 -15.86
CA ALA A 63 4.93 7.70 -16.11
C ALA A 63 4.70 7.91 -17.62
N ILE A 64 3.52 8.38 -17.98
CA ILE A 64 3.18 8.84 -19.33
C ILE A 64 2.75 10.30 -19.17
N ASP A 65 3.41 11.21 -19.88
CA ASP A 65 3.04 12.63 -19.86
C ASP A 65 1.64 12.83 -20.47
N GLY A 66 0.78 13.54 -19.74
CA GLY A 66 -0.53 13.99 -20.19
C GLY A 66 -1.27 14.79 -19.11
N GLU A 67 -1.87 15.92 -19.48
CA GLU A 67 -2.65 16.77 -18.56
C GLU A 67 -3.98 16.09 -18.17
N VAL A 68 -3.95 15.29 -17.11
CA VAL A 68 -5.06 14.85 -16.25
C VAL A 68 -4.50 14.78 -14.82
N TYR A 69 -5.34 14.81 -13.79
CA TYR A 69 -4.89 14.61 -12.41
C TYR A 69 -4.14 13.26 -12.27
N ASP A 70 -2.85 13.32 -11.92
CA ASP A 70 -2.00 12.17 -11.64
C ASP A 70 -2.20 11.72 -10.19
N LEU A 71 -2.63 10.48 -9.99
CA LEU A 71 -2.66 9.84 -8.68
C LEU A 71 -1.52 8.82 -8.58
N TYR A 72 -0.55 9.10 -7.72
CA TYR A 72 0.54 8.17 -7.39
C TYR A 72 0.15 7.30 -6.20
N ILE A 73 -0.02 6.00 -6.44
CA ILE A 73 -0.30 5.00 -5.39
C ILE A 73 1.01 4.33 -4.97
N HIS A 74 1.43 4.56 -3.73
CA HIS A 74 2.61 3.95 -3.13
C HIS A 74 2.18 2.72 -2.33
N ASN A 75 2.41 1.53 -2.88
CA ASN A 75 2.12 0.25 -2.22
C ASN A 75 3.35 -0.22 -1.43
N ILE A 76 3.33 -0.06 -0.10
CA ILE A 76 4.50 -0.23 0.76
C ILE A 76 4.42 -1.53 1.57
N TYR A 77 5.53 -2.25 1.63
CA TYR A 77 5.80 -3.22 2.70
C TYR A 77 7.09 -2.79 3.40
N ASN A 78 6.98 -2.38 4.67
CA ASN A 78 8.12 -1.97 5.47
C ASN A 78 8.74 -3.19 6.17
N GLU A 79 9.79 -3.72 5.56
CA GLU A 79 10.60 -4.76 6.22
C GLU A 79 11.47 -4.12 7.32
N PRO A 80 11.46 -4.66 8.55
CA PRO A 80 12.24 -4.10 9.65
C PRO A 80 13.71 -3.98 9.25
N LYS A 81 14.33 -2.83 9.60
CA LYS A 81 15.73 -2.47 9.30
C LYS A 81 16.01 -1.99 7.87
N LEU A 82 15.03 -1.97 6.97
CA LEU A 82 15.18 -1.30 5.69
C LEU A 82 14.84 0.19 5.81
N PRO A 83 15.49 1.08 5.03
CA PRO A 83 15.26 2.52 5.09
C PRO A 83 13.99 2.93 4.32
N THR A 84 12.88 2.20 4.50
CA THR A 84 11.65 2.33 3.70
C THR A 84 11.10 3.75 3.73
N PHE A 85 11.07 4.37 4.91
CA PHE A 85 10.54 5.74 5.07
C PHE A 85 11.47 6.81 4.51
N ASP A 86 12.79 6.60 4.52
CA ASP A 86 13.72 7.49 3.82
C ASP A 86 13.50 7.44 2.30
N LEU A 87 13.29 6.24 1.75
CA LEU A 87 13.00 6.05 0.34
C LEU A 87 11.66 6.69 -0.04
N LEU A 88 10.62 6.49 0.78
CA LEU A 88 9.33 7.15 0.61
C LEU A 88 9.48 8.67 0.58
N ASN A 89 10.18 9.24 1.56
CA ASN A 89 10.40 10.69 1.64
C ASN A 89 11.12 11.23 0.39
N ARG A 90 12.13 10.50 -0.12
CA ARG A 90 12.84 10.87 -1.36
C ARG A 90 11.94 10.81 -2.58
N GLU A 91 11.10 9.77 -2.69
CA GLU A 91 10.15 9.64 -3.80
C GLU A 91 9.09 10.75 -3.78
N LEU A 92 8.54 11.07 -2.62
CA LEU A 92 7.59 12.18 -2.46
C LEU A 92 8.23 13.52 -2.83
N LEU A 93 9.49 13.76 -2.45
CA LEU A 93 10.24 14.95 -2.87
C LEU A 93 10.49 14.98 -4.38
N ARG A 94 10.81 13.82 -4.98
CA ARG A 94 11.12 13.69 -6.41
C ARG A 94 9.90 13.96 -7.28
N ILE A 95 8.74 13.39 -6.92
CA ILE A 95 7.48 13.58 -7.65
C ILE A 95 6.92 14.97 -7.35
N GLY A 96 7.05 15.43 -6.11
CA GLY A 96 6.46 16.67 -5.64
C GLY A 96 4.94 16.59 -5.61
N ARG A 97 4.31 17.72 -5.27
CA ARG A 97 2.85 17.84 -5.20
C ARG A 97 2.40 19.09 -5.93
N SER A 98 1.23 19.04 -6.54
CA SER A 98 0.59 20.17 -7.22
C SER A 98 -0.93 20.00 -7.16
N TRP A 99 -1.68 20.95 -7.71
CA TRP A 99 -3.12 20.80 -7.86
C TRP A 99 -3.53 19.63 -8.74
N THR A 100 -2.63 19.14 -9.60
CA THR A 100 -2.85 18.01 -10.50
C THR A 100 -2.15 16.74 -10.05
N ILE A 101 -1.39 16.76 -8.95
CA ILE A 101 -0.63 15.60 -8.46
C ILE A 101 -1.11 15.23 -7.06
N GLY A 102 -1.73 14.07 -6.94
CA GLY A 102 -2.13 13.44 -5.69
C GLY A 102 -1.27 12.24 -5.32
N HIS A 103 -1.16 11.97 -4.03
CA HIS A 103 -0.52 10.77 -3.50
C HIS A 103 -1.49 9.98 -2.64
N LEU A 104 -1.50 8.66 -2.84
CA LEU A 104 -2.10 7.72 -1.91
C LEU A 104 -0.99 6.79 -1.42
N ILE A 105 -0.77 6.76 -0.11
CA ILE A 105 0.20 5.87 0.51
C ILE A 105 -0.57 4.82 1.27
N LEU A 106 -0.31 3.56 0.96
CA LEU A 106 -1.01 2.42 1.51
C LEU A 106 -0.03 1.27 1.70
N GLY A 107 -0.36 0.36 2.59
CA GLY A 107 0.41 -0.85 2.79
C GLY A 107 0.66 -1.20 4.25
N ASP A 108 1.56 -2.15 4.44
CA ASP A 108 1.96 -2.65 5.75
C ASP A 108 3.24 -1.93 6.17
N MET A 109 3.06 -0.95 7.05
CA MET A 109 4.15 -0.12 7.56
C MET A 109 4.93 -0.82 8.68
N ASN A 110 4.42 -1.93 9.23
CA ASN A 110 5.07 -2.73 10.26
C ASN A 110 5.63 -1.91 11.46
N VAL A 111 4.94 -0.82 11.81
CA VAL A 111 5.31 0.09 12.90
C VAL A 111 4.09 0.42 13.77
N HIS A 112 4.34 0.62 15.05
CA HIS A 112 3.32 0.93 16.03
C HIS A 112 3.35 2.41 16.37
N HIS A 113 2.17 3.05 16.35
CA HIS A 113 2.00 4.40 16.85
C HIS A 113 0.54 4.61 17.28
N PRO A 114 0.27 5.35 18.37
CA PRO A 114 -1.10 5.67 18.80
C PRO A 114 -1.96 6.36 17.74
N ALA A 115 -1.35 7.08 16.80
CA ALA A 115 -2.06 7.79 15.73
C ALA A 115 -2.92 6.86 14.84
N TRP A 116 -2.55 5.58 14.70
CA TRP A 116 -3.34 4.58 13.98
C TRP A 116 -3.71 3.39 14.85
N GLY A 117 -2.88 3.00 15.82
CA GLY A 117 -3.19 1.90 16.74
C GLY A 117 -4.03 2.30 17.96
N GLY A 118 -4.31 3.59 18.16
CA GLY A 118 -5.09 4.10 19.27
C GLY A 118 -4.35 4.16 20.62
N PRO A 119 -5.02 4.65 21.67
CA PRO A 119 -4.41 4.89 22.98
C PRO A 119 -3.80 3.62 23.59
N GLY A 120 -2.58 3.73 24.12
CA GLY A 120 -1.86 2.60 24.72
C GLY A 120 -1.01 1.78 23.74
N THR A 121 -1.11 2.05 22.43
CA THR A 121 -0.21 1.45 21.44
C THR A 121 1.23 1.89 21.67
N LYS A 122 2.17 0.94 21.58
CA LYS A 122 3.61 1.20 21.62
C LYS A 122 3.99 2.25 20.57
N ILE A 123 4.95 3.11 20.91
CA ILE A 123 5.51 4.08 19.96
C ILE A 123 6.83 3.53 19.44
N ASP A 124 6.90 3.27 18.13
CA ASP A 124 8.15 3.03 17.41
C ASP A 124 8.67 4.35 16.84
N SER A 125 9.99 4.58 16.91
CA SER A 125 10.60 5.83 16.39
C SER A 125 10.36 6.02 14.89
N GLU A 126 10.31 4.93 14.14
CA GLU A 126 9.97 4.94 12.71
C GLU A 126 8.51 5.37 12.48
N GLY A 127 7.59 5.02 13.38
CA GLY A 127 6.21 5.50 13.33
C GLY A 127 6.11 7.03 13.55
N THR A 128 6.89 7.57 14.48
CA THR A 128 7.00 9.02 14.64
C THR A 128 7.61 9.68 13.40
N TYR A 129 8.66 9.08 12.82
CA TYR A 129 9.27 9.60 11.59
C TYR A 129 8.30 9.59 10.40
N LEU A 130 7.44 8.58 10.29
CA LEU A 130 6.39 8.55 9.27
C LEU A 130 5.42 9.74 9.42
N LEU A 131 5.03 10.10 10.65
CA LEU A 131 4.20 11.28 10.88
C LEU A 131 4.91 12.59 10.50
N GLU A 132 6.22 12.69 10.71
CA GLU A 132 7.01 13.85 10.27
C GLU A 132 7.05 13.97 8.74
N ILE A 133 7.18 12.83 8.04
CA ILE A 133 7.07 12.77 6.58
C ILE A 133 5.67 13.22 6.14
N MET A 134 4.62 12.74 6.82
CA MET A 134 3.24 13.12 6.53
C MET A 134 3.02 14.63 6.68
N ASP A 135 3.46 15.24 7.78
CA ASP A 135 3.33 16.69 7.96
C ASP A 135 4.13 17.49 6.92
N ARG A 136 5.36 17.04 6.61
CA ARG A 136 6.22 17.67 5.60
C ARG A 136 5.55 17.71 4.23
N HIS A 137 4.91 16.61 3.84
CA HIS A 137 4.25 16.46 2.53
C HIS A 137 2.76 16.81 2.55
N LYS A 138 2.23 17.25 3.71
CA LYS A 138 0.81 17.58 3.93
C LYS A 138 -0.11 16.44 3.55
N LEU A 139 0.25 15.25 4.02
CA LEU A 139 -0.54 14.04 3.92
C LEU A 139 -1.46 13.93 5.13
N GLU A 140 -2.64 13.36 4.91
CA GLU A 140 -3.64 13.13 5.94
C GLU A 140 -3.80 11.63 6.18
N LEU A 141 -3.95 11.24 7.44
CA LEU A 141 -4.19 9.86 7.80
C LEU A 141 -5.65 9.50 7.47
N THR A 142 -5.85 8.44 6.70
CA THR A 142 -7.20 7.95 6.33
C THR A 142 -7.64 6.74 7.15
N THR A 143 -6.74 6.13 7.92
CA THR A 143 -7.07 5.02 8.81
C THR A 143 -7.84 5.54 10.01
N GLU A 144 -8.94 4.88 10.36
CA GLU A 144 -9.60 5.12 11.64
C GLU A 144 -8.69 4.67 12.78
N GLU A 145 -8.57 5.49 13.82
CA GLU A 145 -7.72 5.23 14.98
C GLU A 145 -8.20 3.97 15.72
N GLY A 146 -7.28 3.04 16.00
CA GLY A 146 -7.52 1.87 16.84
C GLY A 146 -8.11 0.66 16.12
N ILE A 147 -8.31 0.71 14.79
CA ILE A 147 -8.70 -0.48 14.03
C ILE A 147 -7.53 -1.47 14.01
N ILE A 148 -7.79 -2.69 14.50
CA ILE A 148 -6.85 -3.80 14.40
C ILE A 148 -6.78 -4.23 12.93
N THR A 149 -5.61 -4.05 12.32
CA THR A 149 -5.33 -4.47 10.94
C THR A 149 -4.59 -5.81 10.87
N TRP A 150 -4.10 -6.30 12.01
CA TRP A 150 -3.49 -7.62 12.17
C TRP A 150 -3.64 -8.10 13.61
N GLU A 151 -4.05 -9.36 13.77
CA GLU A 151 -4.10 -10.05 15.06
C GLU A 151 -3.46 -11.42 14.90
N ARG A 152 -2.75 -11.88 15.94
CA ARG A 152 -2.17 -13.22 15.94
C ARG A 152 -3.25 -14.25 16.27
N GLY A 153 -3.55 -15.12 15.30
CA GLY A 153 -4.31 -16.35 15.52
C GLY A 153 -3.50 -17.45 16.20
#